data_AF-A0A9D8KAR5-F1
#
_entry.id   AF-A0A9D8KAR5-F1
#
_cell.length_a   1.000
_cell.length_b   1.000
_cell.length_c   1.000
_cell.angle_alpha   90.00
_cell.angle_beta   90.00
_cell.angle_gamma   90.00
#
_symmetry.space_group_name_H-M   'P 1'
#
loop_
_entity.id
_entity.type
_entity.pdbx_description
1 polymer ?
#
loop_
_entity_poly.entity_id
_entity_poly.type
_entity_poly.pdbx_seq_one_letter_code
_entity_poly.pdbx_strand_id
1 'polypeptide(L)'
;MPIRWYGPADPNDPTYRHFDRVVNLTLHAALFASINSGLWFVQGLRHPWTHLQWLTLGWAAILLVHGSVVLRLRPKPDPPTTP
;
A
#
# COMPACT_ATOMS: atom_id res chain seq x y z
N MET A 1 24.52 -11.49 -14.06
CA MET A 1 23.93 -12.73 -13.50
C MET A 1 22.84 -13.20 -14.45
N PRO A 2 22.72 -14.50 -14.79
CA PRO A 2 21.62 -14.95 -15.62
C PRO A 2 20.28 -14.72 -14.91
N ILE A 3 19.27 -14.26 -15.64
CA ILE A 3 17.91 -14.10 -15.12
C ILE A 3 17.38 -15.50 -14.80
N ARG A 4 17.21 -15.81 -13.52
CA ARG A 4 16.48 -17.00 -13.09
C ARG A 4 14.99 -16.74 -13.28
N TRP A 5 14.40 -17.39 -14.27
CA TRP A 5 12.95 -17.46 -14.39
C TRP A 5 12.43 -18.49 -13.39
N TYR A 6 11.91 -18.02 -12.24
CA TYR A 6 11.46 -18.88 -11.13
C TYR A 6 10.14 -19.62 -11.40
N GLY A 7 9.59 -19.53 -12.62
CA GLY A 7 8.25 -20.02 -12.93
C GLY A 7 7.16 -19.11 -12.35
N PRO A 8 5.88 -19.44 -12.58
CA PRO A 8 4.77 -18.72 -11.97
C PRO A 8 4.82 -18.85 -10.44
N ALA A 9 4.60 -17.74 -9.73
CA ALA A 9 4.51 -17.74 -8.28
C ALA A 9 3.29 -18.55 -7.80
N ASP A 10 3.42 -19.28 -6.70
CA ASP A 10 2.29 -19.99 -6.08
C ASP A 10 1.36 -18.99 -5.38
N PRO A 11 0.09 -18.83 -5.83
CA PRO A 11 -0.85 -17.91 -5.20
C PRO A 11 -1.21 -18.29 -3.76
N ASN A 12 -0.96 -19.54 -3.35
CA ASN A 12 -1.26 -20.03 -2.01
C ASN A 12 -0.10 -19.81 -1.02
N ASP A 13 1.09 -19.47 -1.50
CA ASP A 13 2.24 -19.19 -0.65
C ASP A 13 1.96 -17.96 0.24
N PRO A 14 1.97 -18.10 1.58
CA PRO A 14 1.70 -16.99 2.49
C PRO A 14 2.71 -15.83 2.35
N THR A 15 3.95 -16.11 1.96
CA THR A 15 4.99 -15.11 1.71
C THR A 15 4.66 -14.30 0.45
N TYR A 16 4.34 -14.99 -0.65
CA TYR A 16 3.90 -14.34 -1.88
C TYR A 16 2.66 -13.45 -1.66
N ARG A 17 1.65 -13.97 -0.95
CA ARG A 17 0.44 -13.20 -0.63
C ARG A 17 0.72 -11.99 0.27
N HIS A 18 1.68 -12.08 1.18
CA HIS A 18 2.08 -10.92 1.98
C HIS A 18 2.78 -9.86 1.13
N PHE A 19 3.69 -10.27 0.25
CA PHE A 19 4.33 -9.35 -0.69
C PHE A 19 3.31 -8.64 -1.58
N ASP A 20 2.36 -9.37 -2.16
CA ASP A 20 1.27 -8.80 -2.97
C ASP A 20 0.48 -7.72 -2.20
N ARG A 21 0.12 -8.00 -0.94
CA ARG A 21 -0.55 -7.02 -0.06
C ARG A 21 0.29 -5.77 0.19
N VAL A 22 1.60 -5.91 0.36
CA VAL A 22 2.54 -4.78 0.54
C VAL A 22 2.62 -3.93 -0.74
N VAL A 23 2.74 -4.58 -1.90
CA VAL A 23 2.74 -3.88 -3.20
C VAL A 23 1.44 -3.12 -3.39
N ASN A 24 0.30 -3.77 -3.16
CA ASN A 24 -1.01 -3.15 -3.28
C ASN A 24 -1.16 -1.94 -2.33
N LEU A 25 -0.74 -2.06 -1.07
CA LEU A 25 -0.73 -0.95 -0.12
C LEU A 25 0.14 0.21 -0.61
N THR A 26 1.32 -0.09 -1.15
CA THR A 26 2.26 0.92 -1.65
C THR A 26 1.68 1.69 -2.83
N LEU A 27 1.01 1.00 -3.76
CA LEU A 27 0.33 1.64 -4.89
C LEU A 27 -0.79 2.58 -4.42
N HIS A 28 -1.59 2.14 -3.45
CA HIS A 28 -2.65 2.99 -2.87
C HIS A 28 -2.08 4.20 -2.13
N ALA A 29 -0.96 4.03 -1.40
CA ALA A 29 -0.28 5.12 -0.72
C ALA A 29 0.31 6.14 -1.71
N ALA A 30 0.92 5.68 -2.81
CA ALA A 30 1.44 6.54 -3.86
C ALA A 30 0.32 7.32 -4.57
N LEU A 31 -0.81 6.67 -4.83
CA LEU A 31 -1.99 7.33 -5.40
C LEU A 31 -2.57 8.38 -4.45
N PHE A 32 -2.73 8.02 -3.18
CA PHE A 32 -3.18 8.94 -2.13
C PHE A 32 -2.26 10.17 -2.06
N ALA A 33 -0.93 9.96 -2.00
CA ALA A 33 0.04 11.03 -1.88
C ALA A 33 0.04 11.95 -3.11
N SER A 34 0.09 11.39 -4.33
CA SER A 34 0.13 12.18 -5.56
C SER A 34 -1.14 13.03 -5.74
N ILE A 35 -2.33 12.44 -5.56
CA ILE A 35 -3.60 13.16 -5.73
C ILE A 35 -3.81 14.19 -4.62
N ASN A 36 -3.64 13.82 -3.34
CA ASN A 36 -3.85 14.78 -2.25
C ASN A 36 -2.84 15.93 -2.33
N SER A 37 -1.59 15.66 -2.67
CA SER A 37 -0.60 16.74 -2.86
C SER A 37 -1.02 17.70 -3.97
N GLY A 38 -1.46 17.19 -5.12
CA GLY A 38 -1.95 18.02 -6.22
C GLY A 38 -3.19 18.83 -5.85
N LEU A 39 -4.16 18.22 -5.16
CA LEU A 39 -5.38 18.90 -4.72
C LEU A 39 -5.06 20.01 -3.71
N TRP A 40 -4.21 19.75 -2.72
CA TRP A 40 -3.81 20.75 -1.73
C TRP A 40 -2.96 21.87 -2.33
N PHE A 41 -2.15 21.58 -3.36
CA PHE A 41 -1.47 22.62 -4.13
C PHE A 41 -2.47 23.53 -4.86
N VAL A 42 -3.45 22.96 -5.58
CA VAL A 42 -4.48 23.74 -6.30
C VAL A 42 -5.38 24.52 -5.34
N GLN A 43 -5.68 23.96 -4.17
CA GLN A 43 -6.43 24.64 -3.10
C GLN A 43 -5.77 25.97 -2.69
N GLY A 44 -4.44 26.05 -2.70
CA GLY A 44 -3.70 27.29 -2.40
C GLY A 44 -3.72 28.32 -3.53
N LEU A 45 -4.04 27.92 -4.76
CA LEU A 45 -4.04 28.80 -5.95
C LEU A 45 -5.43 29.35 -6.31
N ARG A 46 -6.51 28.69 -5.88
CA ARG A 46 -7.89 29.01 -6.27
C ARG A 46 -8.79 29.21 -5.06
N HIS A 47 -10.07 29.50 -5.31
CA HIS A 47 -11.08 29.59 -4.25
C HIS A 47 -11.12 28.26 -3.47
N PRO A 48 -11.01 28.29 -2.14
CA PRO A 48 -10.86 27.09 -1.33
C PRO A 48 -12.10 26.20 -1.44
N TRP A 49 -11.86 24.94 -1.77
CA TRP A 49 -12.87 23.91 -1.76
C TRP A 49 -13.21 23.51 -0.33
N THR A 50 -14.46 23.68 0.09
CA THR A 50 -14.88 23.58 1.51
C THR A 50 -14.73 22.17 2.10
N HIS A 51 -14.77 21.12 1.27
CA HIS A 51 -14.82 19.73 1.73
C HIS A 51 -13.53 18.95 1.47
N LEU A 52 -12.47 19.60 0.98
CA LEU A 52 -11.22 18.92 0.65
C LEU A 52 -10.60 18.21 1.86
N GLN A 53 -10.67 18.84 3.04
CA GLN A 53 -10.19 18.24 4.29
C GLN A 53 -10.90 16.92 4.62
N TRP A 54 -12.22 16.86 4.45
CA TRP A 54 -12.99 15.64 4.70
C TRP A 54 -12.65 14.52 3.72
N LEU A 55 -12.44 14.87 2.44
CA LEU A 55 -11.98 13.92 1.43
C LEU A 55 -10.61 13.34 1.80
N THR A 56 -9.62 14.20 2.13
CA THR A 56 -8.29 13.76 2.52
C THR A 56 -8.33 12.89 3.78
N LEU A 57 -9.07 13.30 4.81
CA LEU A 57 -9.17 12.54 6.06
C LEU A 57 -9.88 11.19 5.88
N GLY A 58 -10.99 11.16 5.14
CA GLY A 58 -11.71 9.92 4.87
C GLY A 58 -10.85 8.92 4.09
N TRP A 59 -10.13 9.40 3.08
CA TRP A 59 -9.22 8.55 2.30
C TRP A 59 -8.00 8.10 3.13
N ALA A 60 -7.42 9.00 3.94
CA ALA A 60 -6.34 8.64 4.86
C ALA A 60 -6.78 7.54 5.85
N ALA A 61 -8.01 7.62 6.37
CA ALA A 61 -8.57 6.59 7.24
C ALA A 61 -8.67 5.23 6.54
N ILE A 62 -9.12 5.18 5.28
CA ILE A 62 -9.13 3.95 4.47
C ILE A 62 -7.72 3.39 4.30
N LEU A 63 -6.73 4.25 4.03
CA LEU A 63 -5.33 3.83 3.87
C LEU A 63 -4.76 3.26 5.17
N LEU A 64 -5.09 3.85 6.32
CA LEU A 64 -4.71 3.32 7.64
C LEU A 64 -5.34 1.96 7.91
N VAL A 65 -6.62 1.78 7.58
CA VAL A 65 -7.30 0.48 7.68
C VAL A 65 -6.60 -0.54 6.79
N HIS A 66 -6.29 -0.21 5.53
CA HIS A 66 -5.56 -1.10 4.63
C HIS A 66 -4.19 -1.48 5.21
N GLY A 67 -3.40 -0.51 5.68
CA GLY A 67 -2.12 -0.75 6.34
C GLY A 67 -2.25 -1.68 7.55
N SER A 68 -3.27 -1.50 8.38
CA SER A 68 -3.52 -2.36 9.54
C SER A 68 -3.82 -3.81 9.13
N VAL A 69 -4.53 -4.03 8.02
CA VAL A 69 -4.81 -5.37 7.48
C VAL A 69 -3.51 -6.03 7.00
N VAL A 70 -2.64 -5.31 6.29
CA VAL A 70 -1.34 -5.83 5.83
C VAL A 70 -0.48 -6.26 7.01
N LEU A 71 -0.41 -5.45 8.06
CA LEU A 71 0.36 -5.75 9.28
C LEU A 71 -0.19 -6.96 10.02
N ARG A 72 -1.52 -7.04 10.20
CA ARG A 72 -2.19 -8.15 10.91
C ARG A 72 -1.98 -9.50 10.23
N LEU A 73 -1.92 -9.52 8.91
CA LEU A 73 -1.85 -10.76 8.15
C LEU A 73 -0.42 -11.13 7.70
N ARG A 74 0.60 -10.55 8.34
CA ARG A 74 2.01 -10.88 8.10
C ARG A 74 2.30 -12.33 8.53
N PRO A 75 2.89 -13.17 7.67
CA PRO A 75 3.25 -14.53 8.03
C PRO A 75 4.38 -14.57 9.07
N LYS A 76 4.45 -15.67 9.84
CA LYS A 76 5.57 -15.91 10.77
C LYS A 76 6.84 -16.21 9.97
N PRO A 77 8.03 -15.83 10.48
CA PRO A 77 9.29 -16.28 9.91
C PRO A 77 9.36 -17.82 9.95
N ASP A 78 9.89 -18.42 8.90
CA ASP A 78 10.19 -19.85 8.91
C ASP A 78 11.23 -20.17 9.99
N PRO A 79 11.13 -21.34 10.66
CA PRO A 79 12.15 -21.76 11.60
C PRO A 79 13.50 -21.88 10.89
N PRO A 80 14.62 -21.58 11.58
CA PRO A 80 15.94 -21.69 10.99
C PRO A 80 16.18 -23.13 10.51
N THR A 81 16.51 -23.27 9.22
CA THR A 81 16.92 -24.55 8.64
C THR A 81 18.19 -25.02 9.33
N THR A 82 18.10 -26.09 10.12
CA THR A 82 19.27 -26.75 10.72
C THR A 82 20.06 -27.44 9.60
N PRO A 83 21.39 -27.24 9.50
CA PRO A 83 22.20 -27.81 8.42
C PRO A 83 22.25 -29.34 8.45
#